data_AF-A0A537MCM6-F1
#
_entry.id   AF-A0A537MCM6-F1
#
_cell.length_a   1.000
_cell.length_b   1.000
_cell.length_c   1.000
_cell.angle_alpha   90.00
_cell.angle_beta   90.00
_cell.angle_gamma   90.00
#
_symmetry.space_group_name_H-M   'P 1'
#
loop_
_entity.id
_entity.type
_entity.pdbx_description
1 polymer ?
#
loop_
_entity_poly.entity_id
_entity_poly.type
_entity_poly.pdbx_seq_one_letter_code
_entity_poly.pdbx_strand_id
1 'polypeptide(L)'
;MQTAKGDAVHFAEMAHIFAASDDGPRANAGLREEERGAYENLILLCANCHTVVDKAPDDYPDALIRQWKRDRADHLAKLFGATHLPSRAEVRKVIEPLMTANKVALDTYGPGTDAKFNPESDAPEIWRRKMLSVIIPNNKKIAAFLDKNRDHMMADESKTLEEFRQHIDDLIVRHLEGVTGGRVYPRAMNHMMLPNG
;
A
#
# COMPACT_ATOMS: atom_id res chain seq x y z
N MET A 1 -2.24 18.35 1.31
CA MET A 1 -2.22 19.83 1.17
C MET A 1 -1.25 20.35 2.21
N GLN A 2 -0.47 21.40 1.94
CA GLN A 2 0.48 21.95 2.92
C GLN A 2 -0.10 23.22 3.54
N THR A 3 0.09 23.41 4.84
CA THR A 3 -0.24 24.69 5.51
C THR A 3 0.77 25.75 5.09
N ALA A 4 0.47 27.02 5.39
CA ALA A 4 1.44 28.12 5.22
C ALA A 4 2.75 27.91 6.02
N LYS A 5 2.78 26.98 6.97
CA LYS A 5 3.97 26.59 7.75
C LYS A 5 4.69 25.35 7.21
N GLY A 6 4.17 24.72 6.15
CA GLY A 6 4.72 23.51 5.55
C GLY A 6 4.20 22.20 6.16
N ASP A 7 3.26 22.27 7.12
CA ASP A 7 2.72 21.06 7.75
C ASP A 7 1.83 20.29 6.77
N ALA A 8 1.94 18.96 6.79
CA ALA A 8 1.06 18.09 6.03
C ALA A 8 -0.36 18.12 6.63
N VAL A 9 -1.35 18.50 5.81
CA VAL A 9 -2.77 18.40 6.16
C VAL A 9 -3.29 17.05 5.67
N HIS A 10 -3.63 16.17 6.62
CA HIS A 10 -4.31 14.91 6.35
C HIS A 10 -5.80 15.17 6.11
N PHE A 11 -6.23 15.04 4.86
CA PHE A 11 -7.65 15.19 4.49
C PHE A 11 -8.44 13.88 4.67
N ALA A 12 -7.72 12.76 4.75
CA ALA A 12 -8.30 11.44 4.84
C ALA A 12 -7.82 10.70 6.08
N GLU A 13 -8.71 9.88 6.62
CA GLU A 13 -8.60 9.12 7.84
C GLU A 13 -8.83 7.64 7.53
N MET A 14 -8.13 6.79 8.26
CA MET A 14 -8.35 5.35 8.19
C MET A 14 -9.56 5.00 9.06
N ALA A 15 -10.61 4.51 8.41
CA ALA A 15 -11.87 4.11 9.02
C ALA A 15 -11.99 2.59 9.04
N HIS A 16 -12.66 2.07 10.07
CA HIS A 16 -12.98 0.66 10.14
C HIS A 16 -14.31 0.36 9.43
N ILE A 17 -14.34 -0.69 8.62
CA ILE A 17 -15.56 -1.19 7.99
C ILE A 17 -16.47 -1.81 9.06
N PHE A 18 -15.94 -2.75 9.82
CA PHE A 18 -16.50 -3.24 11.08
C PHE A 18 -15.74 -2.61 12.25
N ALA A 19 -16.45 -2.09 13.26
CA ALA A 19 -15.82 -1.41 14.38
C ALA A 19 -14.67 -2.19 15.04
N ALA A 20 -13.66 -1.43 15.51
CA ALA A 20 -12.53 -1.97 16.27
C ALA A 20 -12.94 -2.54 17.64
N SER A 21 -14.13 -2.18 18.15
CA SER A 21 -14.73 -2.70 19.38
C SER A 21 -16.12 -3.28 19.09
N ASP A 22 -16.66 -4.02 20.07
CA ASP A 22 -18.02 -4.59 19.98
C ASP A 22 -19.15 -3.57 20.19
N ASP A 23 -18.81 -2.38 20.69
CA ASP A 23 -19.78 -1.30 20.95
C ASP A 23 -19.82 -0.23 19.85
N GLY A 24 -19.04 -0.40 18.77
CA GLY A 24 -18.92 0.60 17.71
C GLY A 24 -19.90 0.40 16.53
N PRO A 25 -19.91 1.32 15.56
CA PRO A 25 -20.73 1.22 14.35
C PRO A 25 -20.45 -0.07 13.58
N ARG A 26 -21.51 -0.79 13.18
CA ARG A 26 -21.41 -2.09 12.48
C ARG A 26 -20.50 -3.09 13.22
N ALA A 27 -20.54 -3.13 14.56
CA ALA A 27 -19.75 -4.09 15.32
C ALA A 27 -20.05 -5.54 14.89
N ASN A 28 -19.01 -6.38 14.87
CA ASN A 28 -19.11 -7.80 14.58
C ASN A 28 -18.28 -8.60 15.58
N ALA A 29 -18.94 -9.14 16.61
CA ALA A 29 -18.31 -9.94 17.66
C ALA A 29 -17.64 -11.23 17.17
N GLY A 30 -17.93 -11.66 15.94
CA GLY A 30 -17.28 -12.82 15.31
C GLY A 30 -15.87 -12.55 14.81
N LEU A 31 -15.42 -11.28 14.76
CA LEU A 31 -14.07 -10.93 14.30
C LEU A 31 -13.02 -11.10 15.40
N ARG A 32 -11.94 -11.79 15.06
CA ARG A 32 -10.73 -11.90 15.87
C ARG A 32 -10.00 -10.55 15.93
N GLU A 33 -9.17 -10.35 16.94
CA GLU A 33 -8.42 -9.11 17.13
C GLU A 33 -7.57 -8.75 15.90
N GLU A 34 -6.93 -9.74 15.28
CA GLU A 34 -6.09 -9.50 14.09
C GLU A 34 -6.93 -9.08 12.87
N GLU A 35 -8.19 -9.51 12.80
CA GLU A 35 -9.10 -9.19 11.70
C GLU A 35 -9.66 -7.78 11.80
N ARG A 36 -9.77 -7.25 13.03
CA ARG A 36 -10.24 -5.87 13.27
C ARG A 36 -9.25 -4.85 12.74
N GLY A 37 -7.95 -5.08 12.94
CA GLY A 37 -6.87 -4.25 12.40
C GLY A 37 -6.39 -4.64 11.00
N ALA A 38 -6.95 -5.69 10.40
CA ALA A 38 -6.52 -6.16 9.09
C ALA A 38 -6.84 -5.13 8.00
N TYR A 39 -5.96 -5.02 7.00
CA TYR A 39 -6.20 -4.17 5.84
C TYR A 39 -7.60 -4.37 5.26
N GLU A 40 -8.07 -5.62 5.18
CA GLU A 40 -9.39 -5.95 4.64
C GLU A 40 -10.57 -5.28 5.38
N ASN A 41 -10.39 -4.98 6.67
CA ASN A 41 -11.37 -4.27 7.49
C ASN A 41 -11.18 -2.74 7.50
N LEU A 42 -10.19 -2.20 6.79
CA LEU A 42 -9.90 -0.76 6.76
C LEU A 42 -10.28 -0.13 5.42
N ILE A 43 -10.71 1.13 5.45
CA ILE A 43 -10.96 1.97 4.27
C ILE A 43 -10.50 3.41 4.55
N LEU A 44 -10.02 4.10 3.52
CA LEU A 44 -9.61 5.50 3.62
C LEU A 44 -10.76 6.42 3.21
N LEU A 45 -11.21 7.30 4.12
CA LEU A 45 -12.32 8.25 3.91
C LEU A 45 -11.89 9.65 4.33
N CYS A 46 -12.50 10.71 3.79
CA CYS A 46 -12.31 12.03 4.40
C CYS A 46 -13.03 12.11 5.75
N ALA A 47 -12.62 13.03 6.63
CA ALA A 47 -13.19 13.18 7.98
C ALA A 47 -14.74 13.31 7.96
N ASN A 48 -15.29 14.03 6.97
CA ASN A 48 -16.74 14.17 6.81
C ASN A 48 -17.40 12.84 6.43
N CYS A 49 -16.86 12.14 5.43
CA CYS A 49 -17.42 10.85 5.00
C CYS A 49 -17.31 9.81 6.11
N HIS A 50 -16.19 9.75 6.83
CA HIS A 50 -15.99 8.88 7.99
C HIS A 50 -17.06 9.13 9.06
N THR A 51 -17.26 10.40 9.44
CA THR A 51 -18.30 10.79 10.40
C THR A 51 -19.71 10.37 9.94
N VAL A 52 -20.02 10.54 8.66
CA VAL A 52 -21.34 10.20 8.10
C VAL A 52 -21.59 8.70 8.15
N VAL A 53 -20.64 7.88 7.68
CA VAL A 53 -20.84 6.42 7.66
C VAL A 53 -20.96 5.84 9.07
N ASP A 54 -20.24 6.39 10.05
CA ASP A 54 -20.28 5.89 11.42
C ASP A 54 -21.55 6.28 12.19
N LYS A 55 -22.14 7.44 11.86
CA LYS A 55 -23.39 7.90 12.49
C LYS A 55 -24.65 7.28 11.88
N ALA A 56 -24.57 6.70 10.69
CA ALA A 56 -25.70 6.10 9.98
C ALA A 56 -25.38 4.69 9.47
N PRO A 57 -25.07 3.73 10.38
CA PRO A 57 -24.64 2.39 9.98
C PRO A 57 -25.68 1.60 9.17
N ASP A 58 -26.97 1.89 9.35
CA ASP A 58 -28.07 1.25 8.59
C ASP A 58 -28.12 1.73 7.13
N ASP A 59 -27.82 3.02 6.88
CA ASP A 59 -27.75 3.60 5.54
C ASP A 59 -26.43 3.25 4.83
N TYR A 60 -25.38 2.98 5.61
CA TYR A 60 -24.05 2.62 5.13
C TYR A 60 -23.60 1.27 5.69
N PRO A 61 -24.24 0.16 5.27
CA PRO A 61 -23.89 -1.18 5.74
C PRO A 61 -22.50 -1.58 5.24
N ASP A 62 -21.90 -2.57 5.91
CA ASP A 62 -20.55 -3.07 5.60
C ASP A 62 -20.41 -3.50 4.12
N ALA A 63 -21.46 -4.11 3.55
CA ALA A 63 -21.47 -4.54 2.15
C ALA A 63 -21.23 -3.37 1.17
N LEU A 64 -21.82 -2.20 1.45
CA LEU A 64 -21.67 -0.99 0.64
C LEU A 64 -20.25 -0.41 0.78
N ILE A 65 -19.73 -0.33 2.01
CA ILE A 65 -18.38 0.19 2.24
C ILE A 65 -17.33 -0.74 1.61
N ARG A 66 -17.53 -2.06 1.72
CA ARG A 66 -16.72 -3.06 1.00
C ARG A 66 -16.82 -2.89 -0.51
N GLN A 67 -17.98 -2.51 -1.05
CA GLN A 67 -18.12 -2.19 -2.47
C GLN A 67 -17.27 -0.98 -2.86
N TRP A 68 -17.34 0.13 -2.12
CA TRP A 68 -16.51 1.31 -2.42
C TRP A 68 -15.02 1.00 -2.42
N LYS A 69 -14.58 0.16 -1.48
CA LYS A 69 -13.19 -0.31 -1.43
C LYS A 69 -12.83 -1.11 -2.68
N ARG A 70 -13.69 -2.04 -3.12
CA ARG A 70 -13.49 -2.81 -4.37
C ARG A 70 -13.45 -1.89 -5.58
N ASP A 71 -14.40 -0.97 -5.71
CA ASP A 71 -14.48 -0.03 -6.84
C ASP A 71 -13.21 0.85 -6.94
N ARG A 72 -12.69 1.28 -5.79
CA ARG A 72 -11.42 2.01 -5.72
C ARG A 72 -10.24 1.14 -6.15
N ALA A 73 -10.15 -0.09 -5.66
CA ALA A 73 -9.10 -1.03 -6.05
C ALA A 73 -9.16 -1.34 -7.55
N ASP A 74 -10.36 -1.50 -8.12
CA ASP A 74 -10.59 -1.74 -9.54
C ASP A 74 -10.16 -0.56 -10.40
N HIS A 75 -10.46 0.67 -9.97
CA HIS A 75 -9.98 1.86 -10.66
C HIS A 75 -8.45 1.93 -10.65
N LEU A 76 -7.80 1.68 -9.51
CA LEU A 76 -6.34 1.64 -9.42
C LEU A 76 -5.74 0.54 -10.31
N ALA A 77 -6.34 -0.65 -10.30
CA ALA A 77 -5.91 -1.75 -11.16
C ALA A 77 -5.97 -1.37 -12.65
N LYS A 78 -7.07 -0.74 -13.09
CA LYS A 78 -7.21 -0.23 -14.47
C LYS A 78 -6.12 0.79 -14.82
N LEU A 79 -5.81 1.74 -13.92
CA LEU A 79 -4.75 2.72 -14.13
C LEU A 79 -3.37 2.07 -14.32
N PHE A 80 -3.10 0.98 -13.60
CA PHE A 80 -1.85 0.24 -13.69
C PHE A 80 -1.85 -0.86 -14.77
N GLY A 81 -2.97 -1.07 -15.46
CA GLY A 81 -3.16 -2.18 -16.40
C GLY A 81 -3.10 -3.55 -15.71
N ALA A 82 -3.37 -3.61 -14.40
CA ALA A 82 -3.39 -4.84 -13.64
C ALA A 82 -4.63 -5.67 -13.99
N THR A 83 -4.40 -6.92 -14.39
CA THR A 83 -5.43 -7.88 -14.77
C THR A 83 -5.22 -9.19 -14.04
N HIS A 84 -6.26 -10.03 -14.00
CA HIS A 84 -6.12 -11.43 -13.61
C HIS A 84 -5.30 -12.18 -14.67
N LEU A 85 -4.42 -13.06 -14.22
CA LEU A 85 -3.47 -13.82 -15.01
C LEU A 85 -3.67 -15.31 -14.74
N PRO A 86 -3.34 -16.19 -15.70
CA PRO A 86 -3.71 -17.59 -15.63
C PRO A 86 -2.90 -18.40 -14.60
N SER A 87 -1.76 -17.89 -14.12
CA SER A 87 -0.93 -18.62 -13.15
C SER A 87 -0.02 -17.69 -12.33
N ARG A 88 0.43 -18.19 -11.17
CA ARG A 88 1.50 -17.59 -10.35
C ARG A 88 2.73 -17.20 -11.18
N ALA A 89 3.17 -18.08 -12.09
CA ALA A 89 4.33 -17.83 -12.93
C ALA A 89 4.14 -16.63 -13.87
N GLU A 90 2.94 -16.44 -14.42
CA GLU A 90 2.63 -15.27 -15.24
C GLU A 90 2.57 -13.99 -14.40
N VAL A 91 2.03 -14.06 -13.18
CA VAL A 91 2.07 -12.93 -12.24
C VAL A 91 3.52 -12.55 -11.92
N ARG A 92 4.37 -13.55 -11.63
CA ARG A 92 5.80 -13.35 -11.36
C ARG A 92 6.52 -12.64 -12.51
N LYS A 93 6.30 -13.08 -13.75
CA LYS A 93 6.88 -12.47 -14.95
C LYS A 93 6.56 -10.98 -15.08
N VAL A 94 5.40 -10.53 -14.58
CA VAL A 94 5.01 -9.12 -14.60
C VAL A 94 5.65 -8.33 -13.46
N ILE A 95 5.67 -8.87 -12.24
CA ILE A 95 6.14 -8.12 -11.06
C ILE A 95 7.67 -8.11 -10.93
N GLU A 96 8.37 -9.14 -11.41
CA GLU A 96 9.83 -9.29 -11.27
C GLU A 96 10.64 -8.20 -11.96
N PRO A 97 10.32 -7.76 -13.20
CA PRO A 97 11.00 -6.63 -13.81
C PRO A 97 10.82 -5.33 -13.02
N LEU A 98 9.65 -5.12 -12.40
CA LEU A 98 9.36 -3.93 -11.58
C LEU A 98 10.19 -3.94 -10.30
N MET A 99 10.28 -5.09 -9.63
CA MET A 99 11.13 -5.27 -8.45
C MET A 99 12.61 -5.09 -8.79
N THR A 100 13.05 -5.61 -9.94
CA THR A 100 14.42 -5.45 -10.43
C THR A 100 14.75 -3.99 -10.72
N ALA A 101 13.87 -3.26 -11.41
CA ALA A 101 14.04 -1.83 -11.66
C ALA A 101 14.12 -1.02 -10.34
N ASN A 102 13.32 -1.39 -9.34
CA ASN A 102 13.37 -0.77 -8.02
C ASN A 102 14.70 -1.03 -7.32
N LYS A 103 15.15 -2.28 -7.33
CA LYS A 103 16.44 -2.67 -6.73
C LYS A 103 17.60 -1.92 -7.38
N VAL A 104 17.66 -1.86 -8.71
CA VAL A 104 18.72 -1.13 -9.44
C VAL A 104 18.70 0.35 -9.07
N ALA A 105 17.52 0.98 -9.03
CA ALA A 105 17.39 2.39 -8.65
C ALA A 105 17.85 2.64 -7.20
N LEU A 106 17.50 1.76 -6.26
CA LEU A 106 17.95 1.83 -4.87
C LEU A 106 19.47 1.65 -4.75
N ASP A 107 20.03 0.65 -5.41
CA ASP A 107 21.47 0.35 -5.32
C ASP A 107 22.32 1.46 -5.96
N THR A 108 21.81 2.12 -7.01
CA THR A 108 22.55 3.16 -7.77
C THR A 108 22.40 4.55 -7.16
N TYR A 109 21.21 4.91 -6.66
CA TYR A 109 20.90 6.27 -6.24
C TYR A 109 20.44 6.38 -4.77
N GLY A 110 20.32 5.26 -4.07
CA GLY A 110 19.83 5.25 -2.70
C GLY A 110 20.79 5.90 -1.70
N PRO A 111 20.31 6.19 -0.48
CA PRO A 111 21.08 6.86 0.57
C PRO A 111 22.26 6.03 1.11
N GLY A 112 22.36 4.74 0.75
CA GLY A 112 23.45 3.87 1.16
C GLY A 112 24.74 4.04 0.35
N THR A 113 24.68 4.74 -0.79
CA THR A 113 25.79 4.92 -1.73
C THR A 113 26.90 5.82 -1.18
N ASP A 114 28.09 5.76 -1.78
CA ASP A 114 29.25 6.59 -1.38
C ASP A 114 29.02 8.08 -1.59
N ALA A 115 28.00 8.46 -2.36
CA ALA A 115 27.59 9.85 -2.55
C ALA A 115 27.25 10.56 -1.23
N LYS A 116 26.90 9.83 -0.16
CA LYS A 116 26.69 10.38 1.19
C LYS A 116 27.92 11.06 1.79
N PHE A 117 29.13 10.74 1.30
CA PHE A 117 30.38 11.34 1.75
C PHE A 117 30.77 12.59 0.94
N ASN A 118 30.02 12.93 -0.11
CA ASN A 118 30.25 14.11 -0.94
C ASN A 118 29.13 15.16 -0.72
N PRO A 119 29.42 16.27 -0.01
CA PRO A 119 28.41 17.31 0.27
C PRO A 119 27.95 18.08 -0.98
N GLU A 120 28.70 18.01 -2.09
CA GLU A 120 28.33 18.64 -3.38
C GLU A 120 27.57 17.68 -4.31
N SER A 121 27.23 16.47 -3.85
CA SER A 121 26.56 15.48 -4.69
C SER A 121 25.08 15.82 -4.92
N ASP A 122 24.64 15.76 -6.18
CA ASP A 122 23.22 15.80 -6.56
C ASP A 122 22.43 14.53 -6.17
N ALA A 123 23.06 13.56 -5.50
CA ALA A 123 22.44 12.28 -5.15
C ALA A 123 21.11 12.39 -4.38
N PRO A 124 20.92 13.31 -3.41
CA PRO A 124 19.64 13.45 -2.71
C PRO A 124 18.49 13.82 -3.66
N GLU A 125 18.73 14.72 -4.61
CA GLU A 125 17.71 15.15 -5.58
C GLU A 125 17.43 14.06 -6.62
N ILE A 126 18.48 13.39 -7.10
CA ILE A 126 18.33 12.23 -7.99
C ILE A 126 17.53 11.13 -7.28
N TRP A 127 17.83 10.86 -6.01
CA TRP A 127 17.10 9.88 -5.21
C TRP A 127 15.63 10.25 -5.06
N ARG A 128 15.33 11.51 -4.70
CA ARG A 128 13.96 12.02 -4.63
C ARG A 128 13.23 11.82 -5.95
N ARG A 129 13.85 12.16 -7.08
CA ARG A 129 13.27 11.94 -8.41
C ARG A 129 13.02 10.45 -8.69
N LYS A 130 13.95 9.55 -8.36
CA LYS A 130 13.79 8.10 -8.57
C LYS A 130 12.72 7.49 -7.65
N MET A 131 12.57 8.00 -6.44
CA MET A 131 11.47 7.62 -5.55
C MET A 131 10.11 7.92 -6.20
N LEU A 132 9.94 9.11 -6.76
CA LEU A 132 8.68 9.54 -7.36
C LEU A 132 8.39 8.95 -8.74
N SER A 133 9.44 8.66 -9.53
CA SER A 133 9.29 8.17 -10.91
C SER A 133 9.45 6.67 -11.09
N VAL A 134 10.07 5.96 -10.14
CA VAL A 134 10.37 4.53 -10.26
C VAL A 134 9.84 3.76 -9.05
N ILE A 135 10.35 4.02 -7.84
CA ILE A 135 10.10 3.17 -6.66
C ILE A 135 8.62 3.12 -6.28
N ILE A 136 8.02 4.28 -5.99
CA ILE A 136 6.63 4.37 -5.54
C ILE A 136 5.66 3.88 -6.63
N PRO A 137 5.76 4.33 -7.90
CA PRO A 137 4.89 3.85 -8.97
C PRO A 137 4.99 2.33 -9.18
N ASN A 138 6.20 1.77 -9.23
CA ASN A 138 6.39 0.34 -9.42
C ASN A 138 5.85 -0.46 -8.24
N ASN A 139 6.08 -0.02 -7.00
CA ASN A 139 5.54 -0.71 -5.83
C ASN A 139 4.00 -0.72 -5.85
N LYS A 140 3.35 0.41 -6.19
CA LYS A 140 1.90 0.47 -6.35
C LYS A 140 1.39 -0.45 -7.46
N LYS A 141 2.11 -0.52 -8.60
CA LYS A 141 1.80 -1.42 -9.70
C LYS A 141 1.93 -2.89 -9.29
N ILE A 142 2.99 -3.25 -8.56
CA ILE A 142 3.19 -4.60 -8.00
C ILE A 142 2.00 -4.96 -7.10
N ALA A 143 1.66 -4.10 -6.13
CA ALA A 143 0.53 -4.34 -5.24
C ALA A 143 -0.79 -4.52 -6.02
N ALA A 144 -1.04 -3.71 -7.05
CA ALA A 144 -2.24 -3.83 -7.88
C ALA A 144 -2.32 -5.16 -8.66
N PHE A 145 -1.20 -5.65 -9.20
CA PHE A 145 -1.15 -6.98 -9.85
C PHE A 145 -1.36 -8.10 -8.85
N LEU A 146 -0.75 -8.01 -7.67
CA LEU A 146 -0.92 -8.99 -6.59
C LEU A 146 -2.38 -9.03 -6.13
N ASP A 147 -3.04 -7.89 -5.98
CA ASP A 147 -4.46 -7.81 -5.63
C ASP A 147 -5.39 -8.48 -6.63
N LYS A 148 -5.11 -8.31 -7.92
CA LYS A 148 -5.89 -8.95 -8.98
C LYS A 148 -5.67 -10.45 -9.12
N ASN A 149 -4.66 -11.00 -8.44
CA ASN A 149 -4.24 -12.39 -8.54
C ASN A 149 -4.09 -13.04 -7.16
N ARG A 150 -4.89 -12.62 -6.18
CA ARG A 150 -4.88 -13.16 -4.81
C ARG A 150 -5.26 -14.64 -4.75
N ASP A 151 -6.08 -15.11 -5.69
CA ASP A 151 -6.47 -16.52 -5.83
C ASP A 151 -5.27 -17.44 -6.09
N HIS A 152 -4.20 -16.90 -6.64
CA HIS A 152 -2.96 -17.64 -6.85
C HIS A 152 -2.05 -17.66 -5.62
N MET A 153 -2.29 -16.85 -4.57
CA MET A 153 -1.39 -16.70 -3.41
C MET A 153 -1.41 -17.89 -2.46
N MET A 154 -0.26 -18.11 -1.82
CA MET A 154 -0.15 -18.96 -0.62
C MET A 154 -0.54 -18.20 0.65
N ALA A 155 -0.77 -18.95 1.74
CA ALA A 155 -1.23 -18.38 3.01
C ALA A 155 -0.24 -17.37 3.61
N ASP A 156 1.07 -17.63 3.52
CA ASP A 156 2.15 -16.76 4.01
C ASP A 156 2.38 -15.53 3.10
N GLU A 157 2.12 -15.66 1.80
CA GLU A 157 2.20 -14.55 0.85
C GLU A 157 1.15 -13.48 1.09
N SER A 158 -0.04 -13.86 1.56
CA SER A 158 -1.07 -12.89 1.93
C SER A 158 -0.56 -11.94 3.01
N LYS A 159 0.10 -12.46 4.05
CA LYS A 159 0.76 -11.63 5.07
C LYS A 159 1.88 -10.78 4.47
N THR A 160 2.69 -11.36 3.59
CA THR A 160 3.78 -10.65 2.91
C THR A 160 3.27 -9.45 2.09
N LEU A 161 2.13 -9.57 1.41
CA LEU A 161 1.50 -8.46 0.70
C LEU A 161 1.08 -7.34 1.65
N GLU A 162 0.53 -7.66 2.82
CA GLU A 162 0.13 -6.64 3.80
C GLU A 162 1.35 -5.91 4.39
N GLU A 163 2.44 -6.63 4.69
CA GLU A 163 3.70 -6.00 5.10
C GLU A 163 4.26 -5.09 4.01
N PHE A 164 4.15 -5.52 2.74
CA PHE A 164 4.59 -4.73 1.60
C PHE A 164 3.79 -3.44 1.41
N ARG A 165 2.46 -3.49 1.60
CA ARG A 165 1.63 -2.28 1.57
C ARG A 165 2.03 -1.28 2.63
N GLN A 166 2.28 -1.75 3.85
CA GLN A 166 2.70 -0.86 4.92
C GLN A 166 4.06 -0.23 4.63
N HIS A 167 4.97 -0.99 4.01
CA HIS A 167 6.20 -0.42 3.48
C HIS A 167 5.96 0.66 2.39
N ILE A 168 4.99 0.47 1.49
CA ILE A 168 4.63 1.47 0.48
C ILE A 168 4.12 2.75 1.13
N ASP A 169 3.20 2.63 2.09
CA ASP A 169 2.61 3.77 2.78
C ASP A 169 3.68 4.54 3.55
N ASP A 170 4.55 3.84 4.29
CA ASP A 170 5.68 4.43 4.99
C ASP A 170 6.65 5.16 4.04
N LEU A 171 6.91 4.59 2.85
CA LEU A 171 7.74 5.25 1.84
C LEU A 171 7.09 6.53 1.31
N ILE A 172 5.78 6.51 1.06
CA ILE A 172 5.02 7.66 0.57
C ILE A 172 5.05 8.77 1.60
N VAL A 173 4.67 8.48 2.85
CA VAL A 173 4.64 9.47 3.93
C VAL A 173 6.03 10.05 4.14
N ARG A 174 7.09 9.22 4.17
CA ARG A 174 8.46 9.71 4.34
C ARG A 174 8.90 10.67 3.24
N HIS A 175 8.59 10.37 1.98
CA HIS A 175 9.13 11.12 0.84
C HIS A 175 8.20 12.22 0.31
N LEU A 176 6.91 12.19 0.65
CA LEU A 176 5.94 13.21 0.28
C LEU A 176 5.56 14.14 1.44
N GLU A 177 5.59 13.62 2.68
CA GLU A 177 5.11 14.33 3.88
C GLU A 177 6.23 14.63 4.89
N GLY A 178 7.45 14.11 4.66
CA GLY A 178 8.63 14.44 5.45
C GLY A 178 8.72 13.74 6.81
N VAL A 179 7.87 12.73 7.06
CA VAL A 179 7.89 11.97 8.31
C VAL A 179 9.10 11.04 8.36
N THR A 180 9.79 10.99 9.50
CA THR A 180 10.95 10.11 9.71
C THR A 180 10.54 8.75 10.25
N GLY A 181 11.23 7.69 9.84
CA GLY A 181 10.96 6.31 10.26
C GLY A 181 10.34 5.48 9.14
N GLY A 182 9.65 4.40 9.52
CA GLY A 182 8.94 3.52 8.60
C GLY A 182 9.59 2.15 8.39
N ARG A 183 8.78 1.20 7.91
CA ARG A 183 9.15 -0.17 7.62
C ARG A 183 10.00 -0.26 6.36
N VAL A 184 10.95 -1.18 6.40
CA VAL A 184 11.77 -1.53 5.24
C VAL A 184 11.04 -2.51 4.34
N TYR A 185 11.54 -2.64 3.10
CA TYR A 185 11.03 -3.60 2.14
C TYR A 185 11.05 -5.03 2.75
N PRO A 186 9.91 -5.74 2.78
CA PRO A 186 9.85 -7.08 3.35
C PRO A 186 10.60 -8.07 2.45
N ARG A 187 11.65 -8.70 2.97
CA ARG A 187 12.51 -9.61 2.21
C ARG A 187 11.75 -10.79 1.58
N ALA A 188 10.64 -11.20 2.19
CA ALA A 188 9.76 -12.25 1.66
C ALA A 188 9.18 -11.90 0.27
N MET A 189 9.05 -10.60 -0.08
CA MET A 189 8.61 -10.19 -1.42
C MET A 189 9.54 -10.67 -2.55
N ASN A 190 10.82 -10.95 -2.25
CA ASN A 190 11.73 -11.53 -3.24
C ASN A 190 11.23 -12.90 -3.73
N HIS A 191 10.52 -13.64 -2.88
CA HIS A 191 9.95 -14.96 -3.16
C HIS A 191 8.48 -14.92 -3.60
N MET A 192 7.87 -13.73 -3.63
CA MET A 192 6.47 -13.56 -4.00
C MET A 192 6.19 -14.11 -5.40
N MET A 193 5.14 -14.93 -5.50
CA MET A 193 4.67 -15.58 -6.72
C MET A 193 5.69 -16.49 -7.42
N LEU A 194 6.77 -16.90 -6.73
CA LEU A 194 7.67 -17.90 -7.32
C LEU A 194 6.89 -19.20 -7.63
N PRO A 195 7.21 -19.87 -8.75
CA PRO A 195 6.62 -21.17 -9.06
C PRO A 195 6.93 -22.17 -7.95
N ASN A 196 6.01 -23.10 -7.71
CA ASN A 196 6.34 -24.28 -6.92
C ASN A 196 7.39 -25.07 -7.70
N GLY A 197 8.49 -25.42 -7.03
CA GLY A 197 9.50 -26.32 -7.58
C GLY A 197 8.94 -27.71 -7.87
#